data_AF-A0AAF1AV00-F1
#
_entry.id   AF-A0AAF1AV00-F1
#
_cell.length_a   1.000
_cell.length_b   1.000
_cell.length_c   1.000
_cell.angle_alpha   90.00
_cell.angle_beta   90.00
_cell.angle_gamma   90.00
#
_symmetry.space_group_name_H-M   'P 1'
#
loop_
_entity.id
_entity.type
_entity.pdbx_description
1 polymer ?
#
loop_
_entity_poly.entity_id
_entity_poly.type
_entity_poly.pdbx_seq_one_letter_code
_entity_poly.pdbx_strand_id
1 'polypeptide(L)'
;MGKSAKSSRKGKKAWRANISTQDIEDYYEKSTKDALSGGSLTQVPSESLFFVDKSTDLAVRRKIEKNREKVLHCDRVLQKNSFVQPVPSSTLKKCKPKPKEVQLEKDTSHNAAKDDGGMTDLWDDKGYQHIKPKKSKTSVIPAVEIDPSGCSFNPSSESHQDSLARAVAEEMQKIYQNELGPKPVPLTVPGEAINEEDMFFLDADNGSDDDGLDETVDKDDDVETENKSSKPKRITRVQLNKRARNREQLKKKTEALKLKLLSKEIDSLPDIMQEIAKEDEEKQKRRLRRLVSQQERLKTRPPRFGKHKFEPAPAQVLLSEDITGSLRKLKGCSTLARDRFKSLEKRGLIVPTAKSSRK
;
A
#
# COMPACT_ATOMS: atom_id res chain seq x y z
N MET A 1 11.72 40.44 13.50
CA MET A 1 11.77 41.79 12.90
C MET A 1 13.14 42.40 13.18
N GLY A 2 14.13 42.11 12.34
CA GLY A 2 15.48 42.67 12.48
C GLY A 2 15.46 44.14 12.09
N LYS A 3 16.02 45.01 12.92
CA LYS A 3 16.20 46.44 12.60
C LYS A 3 17.16 46.52 11.40
N SER A 4 16.70 47.03 10.25
CA SER A 4 17.59 47.21 9.10
C SER A 4 18.72 48.18 9.49
N ALA A 5 19.94 47.84 9.07
CA ALA A 5 21.10 48.67 9.35
C ALA A 5 20.87 50.07 8.76
N LYS A 6 21.10 51.12 9.56
CA LYS A 6 20.98 52.51 9.12
C LYS A 6 22.07 52.81 8.09
N SER A 7 21.77 52.58 6.82
CA SER A 7 22.65 52.95 5.71
C SER A 7 22.83 54.46 5.66
N SER A 8 24.08 54.90 5.46
CA SER A 8 24.45 56.32 5.43
C SER A 8 23.67 57.06 4.34
N ARG A 9 23.05 58.20 4.72
CA ARG A 9 22.33 59.09 3.81
C ARG A 9 23.19 60.23 3.27
N LYS A 10 24.52 60.09 3.31
CA LYS A 10 25.44 61.16 2.88
C LYS A 10 25.59 61.14 1.36
N GLY A 11 24.99 62.13 0.71
CA GLY A 11 25.07 62.34 -0.75
C GLY A 11 23.79 61.95 -1.51
N LYS A 12 23.53 62.63 -2.64
CA LYS A 12 22.29 62.49 -3.42
C LYS A 12 22.01 61.05 -3.88
N LYS A 13 23.06 60.29 -4.24
CA LYS A 13 22.93 58.90 -4.70
C LYS A 13 22.46 57.95 -3.59
N ALA A 14 22.99 58.11 -2.39
CA ALA A 14 22.57 57.34 -1.22
C ALA A 14 21.16 57.74 -0.74
N TRP A 15 20.76 58.99 -0.95
CA TRP A 15 19.40 59.45 -0.66
C TRP A 15 18.37 58.77 -1.57
N ARG A 16 18.64 58.71 -2.88
CA ARG A 16 17.76 58.03 -3.84
C ARG A 16 17.63 56.52 -3.61
N ALA A 17 18.71 55.85 -3.19
CA ALA A 17 18.71 54.41 -2.97
C ALA A 17 18.05 53.96 -1.65
N ASN A 18 17.98 54.84 -0.64
CA ASN A 18 17.51 54.49 0.71
C ASN A 18 16.12 55.07 1.04
N ILE A 19 15.48 55.79 0.12
CA ILE A 19 14.09 56.23 0.24
C ILE A 19 13.29 55.31 -0.68
N SER A 20 12.42 54.48 -0.08
CA SER A 20 11.58 53.57 -0.85
C SER A 20 10.55 54.36 -1.65
N THR A 21 10.52 54.20 -2.97
CA THR A 21 9.43 54.67 -3.84
C THR A 21 8.32 53.62 -3.97
N GLN A 22 8.46 52.46 -3.33
CA GLN A 22 7.54 51.33 -3.45
C GLN A 22 6.12 51.70 -3.03
N ASP A 23 5.94 52.51 -1.98
CA ASP A 23 4.61 52.93 -1.54
C ASP A 23 3.88 53.76 -2.60
N ILE A 24 4.63 54.53 -3.39
CA ILE A 24 4.11 55.37 -4.48
C ILE A 24 3.79 54.48 -5.69
N GLU A 25 4.69 53.57 -6.06
CA GLU A 25 4.50 52.61 -7.15
C GLU A 25 3.30 51.69 -6.88
N ASP A 26 3.19 51.14 -5.67
CA ASP A 26 2.06 50.33 -5.21
C ASP A 26 0.73 51.09 -5.28
N TYR A 27 0.73 52.39 -4.99
CA TYR A 27 -0.46 53.22 -5.12
C TYR A 27 -0.89 53.38 -6.58
N TYR A 28 0.04 53.61 -7.51
CA TYR A 28 -0.26 53.69 -8.94
C TYR A 28 -0.69 52.34 -9.52
N GLU A 29 -0.08 51.24 -9.10
CA GLU A 29 -0.50 49.89 -9.50
C GLU A 29 -1.91 49.55 -8.99
N LYS A 30 -2.23 49.90 -7.74
CA LYS A 30 -3.58 49.71 -7.19
C LYS A 30 -4.59 50.59 -7.91
N SER A 31 -4.26 51.85 -8.16
CA SER A 31 -5.12 52.78 -8.91
C SER A 31 -5.40 52.32 -10.34
N THR A 32 -4.39 51.82 -11.05
CA THR A 32 -4.55 51.26 -12.40
C THR A 32 -5.37 49.97 -12.40
N LYS A 33 -5.17 49.07 -11.43
CA LYS A 33 -6.00 47.88 -11.25
C LYS A 33 -7.46 48.24 -10.95
N ASP A 34 -7.68 49.16 -10.02
CA ASP A 34 -9.02 49.63 -9.64
C ASP A 34 -9.73 50.28 -10.84
N ALA A 35 -9.03 51.06 -11.67
CA ALA A 35 -9.59 51.62 -12.89
C ALA A 35 -10.00 50.55 -13.92
N LEU A 36 -9.22 49.48 -14.06
CA LEU A 36 -9.52 48.36 -14.95
C LEU A 36 -10.66 47.46 -14.43
N SER A 37 -10.78 47.30 -13.10
CA SER A 37 -11.81 46.46 -12.48
C SER A 37 -13.14 47.18 -12.24
N GLY A 38 -13.28 48.44 -12.65
CA GLY A 38 -14.52 49.21 -12.55
C GLY A 38 -14.69 50.01 -11.24
N GLY A 39 -13.61 50.31 -10.53
CA GLY A 39 -13.58 51.14 -9.32
C GLY A 39 -12.95 50.43 -8.11
N SER A 40 -12.66 51.21 -7.06
CA SER A 40 -12.11 50.69 -5.82
C SER A 40 -13.20 50.02 -4.97
N LEU A 41 -13.02 48.73 -4.68
CA LEU A 41 -13.92 47.95 -3.83
C LEU A 41 -14.10 48.55 -2.41
N THR A 42 -13.13 49.34 -1.94
CA THR A 42 -13.18 50.00 -0.63
C THR A 42 -14.21 51.13 -0.54
N GLN A 43 -14.58 51.72 -1.69
CA GLN A 43 -15.52 52.84 -1.75
C GLN A 43 -16.98 52.38 -1.87
N VAL A 44 -17.21 51.13 -2.29
CA VAL A 44 -18.57 50.58 -2.49
C VAL A 44 -19.10 50.05 -1.16
N PRO A 45 -20.33 50.40 -0.74
CA PRO A 45 -20.92 49.86 0.48
C PRO A 45 -21.02 48.33 0.40
N SER A 46 -20.75 47.66 1.51
CA SER A 46 -20.72 46.20 1.62
C SER A 46 -22.03 45.53 1.18
N GLU A 47 -23.16 46.21 1.33
CA GLU A 47 -24.49 45.75 0.90
C GLU A 47 -24.65 45.67 -0.62
N SER A 48 -23.89 46.45 -1.39
CA SER A 48 -23.89 46.42 -2.85
C SER A 48 -22.91 45.38 -3.43
N LEU A 49 -21.87 45.03 -2.66
CA LEU A 49 -20.88 44.03 -3.06
C LEU A 49 -21.45 42.60 -3.11
N PHE A 50 -22.46 42.32 -2.29
CA PHE A 50 -22.99 40.97 -2.14
C PHE A 50 -24.52 40.96 -2.25
N PHE A 51 -25.03 40.42 -3.35
CA PHE A 51 -26.44 40.09 -3.48
C PHE A 51 -26.64 38.61 -3.12
N VAL A 52 -27.43 38.34 -2.08
CA VAL A 52 -27.86 36.98 -1.76
C VAL A 52 -29.10 36.67 -2.60
N ASP A 53 -28.86 36.05 -3.76
CA ASP A 53 -29.94 35.58 -4.62
C ASP A 53 -30.68 34.41 -3.94
N LYS A 54 -31.87 34.68 -3.42
CA LYS A 54 -32.76 33.70 -2.78
C LYS A 54 -33.69 33.02 -3.78
N SER A 55 -33.60 33.33 -5.07
CA SER A 55 -34.47 32.74 -6.08
C SER A 55 -34.13 31.26 -6.28
N THR A 56 -35.13 30.38 -6.14
CA THR A 56 -35.00 28.94 -6.39
C THR A 56 -35.21 28.64 -7.87
N ASP A 57 -34.50 29.35 -8.74
CA ASP A 57 -34.75 29.25 -10.18
C ASP A 57 -34.01 28.04 -10.76
N LEU A 58 -34.76 26.96 -11.03
CA LEU A 58 -34.21 25.65 -11.42
C LEU A 58 -33.41 25.72 -12.73
N ALA A 59 -33.76 26.64 -13.63
CA ALA A 59 -33.05 26.82 -14.89
C ALA A 59 -31.66 27.43 -14.69
N VAL A 60 -31.52 28.40 -13.78
CA VAL A 60 -30.24 29.02 -13.42
C VAL A 60 -29.38 28.01 -12.67
N ARG A 61 -29.96 27.27 -11.71
CA ARG A 61 -29.27 26.17 -11.01
C ARG A 61 -28.73 25.12 -11.98
N ARG A 62 -29.52 24.66 -12.95
CA ARG A 62 -29.08 23.71 -13.98
C ARG A 62 -27.98 24.28 -14.89
N LYS A 63 -28.01 25.57 -15.22
CA LYS A 63 -26.94 26.23 -16.00
C LYS A 63 -25.64 26.33 -15.19
N ILE A 64 -25.74 26.67 -13.90
CA ILE A 64 -24.59 26.72 -12.98
C ILE A 64 -24.02 25.32 -12.75
N GLU A 65 -24.86 24.32 -12.50
CA GLU A 65 -24.46 22.91 -12.33
C GLU A 65 -23.82 22.35 -13.60
N LYS A 66 -24.41 22.57 -14.79
CA LYS A 66 -23.78 22.16 -16.07
C LYS A 66 -22.41 22.79 -16.30
N ASN A 67 -22.19 24.02 -15.86
CA ASN A 67 -20.90 24.68 -15.99
C ASN A 67 -19.91 24.28 -14.88
N ARG A 68 -20.40 23.96 -13.66
CA ARG A 68 -19.59 23.38 -12.57
C ARG A 68 -19.19 21.93 -12.85
N GLU A 69 -20.00 21.20 -13.60
CA GLU A 69 -19.73 19.84 -14.07
C GLU A 69 -18.74 19.78 -15.24
N LYS A 70 -18.30 20.92 -15.79
CA LYS A 70 -17.17 20.99 -16.74
C LYS A 70 -15.87 20.83 -15.98
N VAL A 71 -15.68 19.62 -15.49
CA VAL A 71 -14.43 19.11 -14.94
C VAL A 71 -13.41 19.09 -16.08
N LEU A 72 -12.19 19.56 -15.81
CA LEU A 72 -11.10 19.55 -16.79
C LEU A 72 -10.94 18.14 -17.36
N HIS A 73 -10.58 18.02 -18.65
CA HIS A 73 -10.56 16.72 -19.33
C HIS A 73 -9.69 15.68 -18.60
N CYS A 74 -8.54 16.10 -18.07
CA CYS A 74 -7.66 15.29 -17.23
C CYS A 74 -8.37 14.77 -15.97
N ASP A 75 -9.11 15.63 -15.27
CA ASP A 75 -9.84 15.26 -14.06
C ASP A 75 -11.07 14.39 -14.38
N ARG A 76 -11.71 14.60 -15.54
CA ARG A 76 -12.85 13.79 -16.02
C ARG A 76 -12.44 12.35 -16.32
N VAL A 77 -11.24 12.15 -16.86
CA VAL A 77 -10.68 10.80 -17.09
C VAL A 77 -10.41 10.05 -15.78
N LEU A 78 -10.16 10.77 -14.69
CA LEU A 78 -9.93 10.20 -13.36
C LEU A 78 -11.23 9.93 -12.58
N GLN A 79 -12.37 10.46 -13.02
CA GLN A 79 -13.66 10.18 -12.41
C GLN A 79 -14.12 8.75 -12.73
N LYS A 80 -14.79 8.11 -11.77
CA LYS A 80 -15.25 6.72 -11.92
C LYS A 80 -16.38 6.67 -12.95
N ASN A 81 -16.16 5.94 -14.04
CA ASN A 81 -17.20 5.65 -15.02
C ASN A 81 -18.30 4.78 -14.38
N SER A 82 -19.52 5.30 -14.25
CA SER A 82 -20.65 4.60 -13.63
C SER A 82 -21.07 3.32 -14.37
N PHE A 83 -20.78 3.24 -15.66
CA PHE A 83 -21.11 2.09 -16.51
C PHE A 83 -20.05 0.97 -16.51
N VAL A 84 -18.86 1.23 -15.97
CA VAL A 84 -17.80 0.22 -15.90
C VAL A 84 -17.71 -0.28 -14.46
N GLN A 85 -18.04 -1.55 -14.25
CA GLN A 85 -17.86 -2.14 -12.94
C GLN A 85 -16.36 -2.18 -12.60
N PRO A 86 -15.95 -1.70 -11.41
CA PRO A 86 -14.56 -1.72 -11.02
C PRO A 86 -14.09 -3.16 -10.88
N VAL A 87 -13.02 -3.52 -11.60
CA VAL A 87 -12.36 -4.83 -11.45
C VAL A 87 -11.89 -4.95 -10.00
N PRO A 88 -12.32 -5.98 -9.25
CA PRO A 88 -11.90 -6.14 -7.86
C PRO A 88 -10.41 -6.44 -7.83
N SER A 89 -9.60 -5.45 -7.48
CA SER A 89 -8.19 -5.72 -7.19
C SER A 89 -8.13 -6.61 -5.95
N SER A 90 -7.25 -7.62 -5.98
CA SER A 90 -7.13 -8.69 -4.98
C SER A 90 -6.77 -8.23 -3.55
N THR A 91 -6.71 -6.92 -3.30
CA THR A 91 -6.25 -6.29 -2.06
C THR A 91 -7.15 -5.18 -1.51
N LEU A 92 -8.43 -5.10 -1.86
CA LEU A 92 -9.33 -4.13 -1.22
C LEU A 92 -9.97 -4.68 0.07
N LYS A 93 -9.46 -4.16 1.20
CA LYS A 93 -10.18 -4.12 2.47
C LYS A 93 -11.56 -3.51 2.23
N LYS A 94 -12.63 -4.23 2.59
CA LYS A 94 -14.01 -3.73 2.57
C LYS A 94 -14.10 -2.48 3.45
N CYS A 95 -14.10 -1.29 2.84
CA CYS A 95 -14.48 -0.06 3.53
C CYS A 95 -15.99 -0.12 3.76
N LYS A 96 -16.40 -0.40 4.99
CA LYS A 96 -17.80 -0.27 5.42
C LYS A 96 -18.22 1.21 5.24
N PRO A 97 -19.39 1.50 4.67
CA PRO A 97 -19.89 2.87 4.62
C PRO A 97 -20.20 3.34 6.05
N LYS A 98 -19.72 4.53 6.41
CA LYS A 98 -20.05 5.16 7.70
C LYS A 98 -21.52 5.63 7.67
N PRO A 99 -22.30 5.45 8.75
CA PRO A 99 -23.62 6.07 8.84
C PRO A 99 -23.47 7.59 8.99
N LYS A 100 -24.45 8.32 8.44
CA LYS A 100 -24.53 9.78 8.50
C LYS A 100 -24.85 10.20 9.94
N GLU A 101 -24.01 11.05 10.52
CA GLU A 101 -24.19 11.65 11.83
C GLU A 101 -25.17 12.84 11.72
N VAL A 102 -26.25 12.78 12.50
CA VAL A 102 -27.24 13.85 12.65
C VAL A 102 -26.68 14.85 13.67
N GLN A 103 -26.56 16.11 13.28
CA GLN A 103 -26.14 17.19 14.16
C GLN A 103 -27.29 17.56 15.10
N LEU A 104 -27.05 17.50 16.41
CA LEU A 104 -27.95 18.00 17.44
C LEU A 104 -27.26 19.22 18.09
N GLU A 105 -27.93 20.35 17.99
CA GLU A 105 -27.51 21.65 18.50
C GLU A 105 -27.42 21.63 20.03
N LYS A 106 -26.37 22.22 20.60
CA LYS A 106 -26.31 22.54 22.03
C LYS A 106 -25.92 24.01 22.19
N ASP A 107 -26.87 24.72 22.77
CA ASP A 107 -26.83 26.12 23.12
C ASP A 107 -25.74 26.45 24.15
N THR A 108 -25.13 27.60 23.94
CA THR A 108 -24.20 28.26 24.84
C THR A 108 -24.94 28.89 26.02
N SER A 109 -24.57 28.55 27.25
CA SER A 109 -24.86 29.37 28.43
C SER A 109 -23.55 29.82 29.07
N HIS A 110 -23.33 31.14 29.03
CA HIS A 110 -22.28 31.85 29.76
C HIS A 110 -22.37 31.56 31.26
N ASN A 111 -21.24 31.27 31.89
CA ASN A 111 -20.98 31.66 33.27
C ASN A 111 -19.52 32.02 33.44
N ALA A 112 -19.30 33.28 33.78
CA ALA A 112 -18.03 33.85 34.17
C ALA A 112 -17.69 33.41 35.59
N ALA A 113 -16.48 32.91 35.80
CA ALA A 113 -15.86 32.83 37.12
C ALA A 113 -14.42 33.37 36.99
N LYS A 114 -14.15 34.35 37.85
CA LYS A 114 -12.88 35.03 38.09
C LYS A 114 -11.86 34.11 38.74
N ASP A 115 -10.59 34.41 38.42
CA ASP A 115 -9.34 34.26 39.18
C ASP A 115 -9.03 32.82 39.68
N ASP A 116 -7.87 32.24 39.40
CA ASP A 116 -6.69 32.36 40.25
C ASP A 116 -5.41 32.00 39.46
N GLY A 117 -4.30 32.67 39.76
CA GLY A 117 -2.98 32.42 39.19
C GLY A 117 -2.35 31.08 39.63
N GLY A 118 -2.97 29.97 39.28
CA GLY A 118 -2.43 28.62 39.45
C GLY A 118 -1.49 28.26 38.30
N MET A 119 -0.26 27.85 38.64
CA MET A 119 0.66 27.18 37.72
C MET A 119 -0.08 26.04 37.01
N THR A 120 -0.40 26.22 35.73
CA THR A 120 -1.06 25.19 34.92
C THR A 120 -0.11 24.03 34.76
N ASP A 121 -0.52 22.85 35.22
CA ASP A 121 0.22 21.62 35.01
C ASP A 121 0.28 21.34 33.51
N LEU A 122 1.48 21.50 32.94
CA LEU A 122 1.76 21.34 31.51
C LEU A 122 1.51 19.91 31.01
N TRP A 123 1.26 18.97 31.92
CA TRP A 123 1.02 17.56 31.66
C TRP A 123 -0.44 17.14 31.84
N ASP A 124 -1.34 18.05 32.24
CA ASP A 124 -2.74 17.73 32.45
C ASP A 124 -3.49 17.77 31.10
N ASP A 125 -3.95 16.60 30.65
CA ASP A 125 -4.52 16.34 29.31
C ASP A 125 -5.92 16.99 29.08
N LYS A 126 -6.35 17.90 29.99
CA LYS A 126 -7.71 18.46 30.03
C LYS A 126 -7.86 19.87 29.41
N GLY A 127 -6.81 20.40 28.79
CA GLY A 127 -6.73 21.84 28.56
C GLY A 127 -6.49 22.37 27.14
N TYR A 128 -6.74 21.66 26.03
CA TYR A 128 -6.56 22.27 24.69
C TYR A 128 -7.55 21.76 23.64
N GLN A 129 -8.55 22.59 23.30
CA GLN A 129 -9.51 22.34 22.21
C GLN A 129 -8.95 22.61 20.79
N HIS A 130 -7.63 22.80 20.63
CA HIS A 130 -6.98 22.95 19.32
C HIS A 130 -5.65 22.18 19.22
N ILE A 131 -5.62 20.93 19.69
CA ILE A 131 -4.45 20.06 19.47
C ILE A 131 -4.50 19.57 18.02
N LYS A 132 -3.54 20.00 17.20
CA LYS A 132 -3.31 19.46 15.85
C LYS A 132 -3.38 17.93 15.87
N PRO A 133 -4.00 17.26 14.88
CA PRO A 133 -4.17 15.81 14.92
C PRO A 133 -2.81 15.14 15.16
N LYS A 134 -2.69 14.37 16.25
CA LYS A 134 -1.48 13.62 16.59
C LYS A 134 -1.16 12.74 15.37
N LYS A 135 -0.05 13.03 14.69
CA LYS A 135 0.38 12.25 13.51
C LYS A 135 0.48 10.78 13.92
N SER A 136 -0.16 9.89 13.17
CA SER A 136 -0.05 8.45 13.41
C SER A 136 1.42 8.04 13.35
N LYS A 137 1.87 7.28 14.35
CA LYS A 137 3.26 6.78 14.38
C LYS A 137 3.52 5.97 13.10
N THR A 138 4.62 6.28 12.42
CA THR A 138 4.99 5.64 11.15
C THR A 138 5.52 4.21 11.34
N SER A 139 6.01 3.88 12.53
CA SER A 139 6.56 2.58 12.89
C SER A 139 5.92 2.01 14.15
N VAL A 140 5.81 0.67 14.20
CA VAL A 140 5.32 -0.09 15.36
C VAL A 140 6.39 -0.19 16.45
N ILE A 141 7.66 -0.14 16.03
CA ILE A 141 8.85 -0.31 16.87
C ILE A 141 9.11 0.98 17.67
N PRO A 142 9.39 0.89 18.98
CA PRO A 142 9.71 2.07 19.79
C PRO A 142 10.97 2.79 19.31
N ALA A 143 11.06 4.09 19.59
CA ALA A 143 12.21 4.90 19.18
C ALA A 143 13.52 4.48 19.86
N VAL A 144 13.41 4.02 21.10
CA VAL A 144 14.52 3.51 21.91
C VAL A 144 14.12 2.12 22.36
N GLU A 145 14.93 1.13 21.99
CA GLU A 145 14.77 -0.23 22.48
C GLU A 145 15.53 -0.36 23.80
N ILE A 146 14.95 -1.14 24.72
CA ILE A 146 15.55 -1.41 26.01
C ILE A 146 16.31 -2.71 25.87
N ASP A 147 17.62 -2.66 26.12
CA ASP A 147 18.47 -3.86 26.10
C ASP A 147 18.09 -4.82 27.24
N PRO A 148 18.33 -6.13 27.09
CA PRO A 148 18.08 -7.09 28.15
C PRO A 148 18.98 -6.83 29.37
N SER A 149 18.50 -7.19 30.56
CA SER A 149 19.21 -6.95 31.83
C SER A 149 20.62 -7.55 31.89
N GLY A 150 20.87 -8.64 31.14
CA GLY A 150 22.20 -9.25 31.00
C GLY A 150 23.26 -8.40 30.30
N CYS A 151 22.87 -7.32 29.61
CA CYS A 151 23.79 -6.36 28.99
C CYS A 151 24.21 -5.24 29.96
N SER A 152 23.68 -5.23 31.18
CA SER A 152 24.06 -4.25 32.20
C SER A 152 25.53 -4.42 32.62
N PHE A 153 26.07 -3.42 33.30
CA PHE A 153 27.45 -3.44 33.79
C PHE A 153 27.73 -4.56 34.80
N ASN A 154 26.77 -4.82 35.68
CA ASN A 154 26.86 -5.84 36.72
C ASN A 154 25.58 -6.69 36.72
N PRO A 155 25.42 -7.56 35.71
CA PRO A 155 24.22 -8.38 35.56
C PRO A 155 24.24 -9.56 36.55
N SER A 156 23.05 -10.09 36.87
CA SER A 156 22.96 -11.42 37.48
C SER A 156 23.52 -12.48 36.54
N SER A 157 24.11 -13.55 37.09
CA SER A 157 24.71 -14.63 36.29
C SER A 157 23.76 -15.25 35.27
N GLU A 158 22.49 -15.46 35.65
CA GLU A 158 21.47 -16.04 34.77
C GLU A 158 21.17 -15.12 33.58
N SER A 159 20.85 -13.85 33.85
CA SER A 159 20.55 -12.90 32.78
C SER A 159 21.74 -12.63 31.86
N HIS A 160 22.96 -12.65 32.41
CA HIS A 160 24.20 -12.54 31.64
C HIS A 160 24.37 -13.73 30.69
N GLN A 161 24.21 -14.95 31.19
CA GLN A 161 24.28 -16.18 30.39
C GLN A 161 23.21 -16.19 29.30
N ASP A 162 21.99 -15.76 29.59
CA ASP A 162 20.92 -15.65 28.58
C ASP A 162 21.29 -14.68 27.45
N SER A 163 21.82 -13.51 27.79
CA SER A 163 22.25 -12.52 26.80
C SER A 163 23.45 -13.01 25.99
N LEU A 164 24.43 -13.65 26.64
CA LEU A 164 25.58 -14.28 25.97
C LEU A 164 25.14 -15.40 25.03
N ALA A 165 24.23 -16.27 25.47
CA ALA A 165 23.71 -17.37 24.67
C ALA A 165 23.03 -16.86 23.39
N ARG A 166 22.27 -15.77 23.46
CA ARG A 166 21.70 -15.12 22.27
C ARG A 166 22.78 -14.61 21.32
N ALA A 167 23.81 -13.92 21.85
CA ALA A 167 24.91 -13.41 21.03
C ALA A 167 25.69 -14.55 20.34
N VAL A 168 25.98 -15.63 21.08
CA VAL A 168 26.64 -16.83 20.54
C VAL A 168 25.78 -17.48 19.46
N ALA A 169 24.47 -17.59 19.67
CA ALA A 169 23.56 -18.16 18.68
C ALA A 169 23.56 -17.35 17.37
N GLU A 170 23.60 -16.02 17.43
CA GLU A 170 23.69 -15.16 16.24
C GLU A 170 24.99 -15.36 15.46
N GLU A 171 26.13 -15.46 16.15
CA GLU A 171 27.43 -15.71 15.52
C GLU A 171 27.51 -17.13 14.92
N MET A 172 27.03 -18.14 15.65
CA MET A 172 26.95 -19.51 15.15
C MET A 172 26.05 -19.61 13.91
N GLN A 173 24.93 -18.88 13.87
CA GLN A 173 24.08 -18.82 12.67
C GLN A 173 24.84 -18.26 11.46
N LYS A 174 25.69 -17.24 11.62
CA LYS A 174 26.51 -16.71 10.52
C LYS A 174 27.53 -17.75 10.05
N ILE A 175 28.14 -18.46 10.99
CA ILE A 175 29.10 -19.53 10.69
C ILE A 175 28.41 -20.67 9.91
N TYR A 176 27.28 -21.18 10.40
CA TYR A 176 26.50 -22.21 9.70
C TYR A 176 26.02 -21.76 8.32
N GLN A 177 25.61 -20.50 8.16
CA GLN A 177 25.23 -19.97 6.85
C GLN A 177 26.40 -19.98 5.86
N ASN A 178 27.62 -19.73 6.33
CA ASN A 178 28.81 -19.76 5.49
C ASN A 178 29.27 -21.19 5.18
N GLU A 179 29.15 -22.11 6.15
CA GLU A 179 29.59 -23.50 6.02
C GLU A 179 28.62 -24.37 5.22
N LEU A 180 27.32 -24.29 5.52
CA LEU A 180 26.26 -25.04 4.84
C LEU A 180 25.77 -24.34 3.57
N GLY A 181 26.11 -23.06 3.41
CA GLY A 181 25.71 -22.28 2.24
C GLY A 181 26.31 -22.87 0.96
N PRO A 182 25.58 -22.78 -0.17
CA PRO A 182 26.15 -23.14 -1.46
C PRO A 182 27.39 -22.26 -1.71
N LYS A 183 28.51 -22.89 -2.05
CA LYS A 183 29.71 -22.15 -2.45
C LYS A 183 29.37 -21.29 -3.66
N PRO A 184 29.74 -20.00 -3.68
CA PRO A 184 29.50 -19.16 -4.85
C PRO A 184 30.20 -19.78 -6.06
N VAL A 185 29.52 -19.77 -7.21
CA VAL A 185 30.12 -20.23 -8.47
C VAL A 185 31.40 -19.41 -8.70
N PRO A 186 32.55 -20.05 -8.91
CA PRO A 186 33.79 -19.32 -9.16
C PRO A 186 33.62 -18.46 -10.41
N LEU A 187 34.13 -17.21 -10.35
CA LEU A 187 34.04 -16.25 -11.47
C LEU A 187 34.75 -16.76 -12.74
N THR A 188 35.73 -17.64 -12.57
CA THR A 188 36.45 -18.25 -13.67
C THR A 188 36.58 -19.73 -13.36
N VAL A 189 35.90 -20.55 -14.15
CA VAL A 189 36.13 -21.99 -14.18
C VAL A 189 37.27 -22.21 -15.18
N PRO A 190 38.41 -22.80 -14.81
CA PRO A 190 39.42 -23.20 -15.78
C PRO A 190 38.84 -24.34 -16.62
N GLY A 191 38.24 -24.00 -17.76
CA GLY A 191 37.67 -24.94 -18.74
C GLY A 191 38.12 -24.58 -20.14
N GLU A 192 38.07 -25.55 -21.05
CA GLU A 192 38.28 -25.34 -22.48
C GLU A 192 37.24 -24.36 -23.03
N ALA A 193 37.61 -23.59 -24.06
CA ALA A 193 36.66 -22.73 -24.74
C ALA A 193 35.53 -23.59 -25.32
N ILE A 194 34.29 -23.35 -24.88
CA ILE A 194 33.11 -24.06 -25.37
C ILE A 194 33.03 -23.82 -26.88
N ASN A 195 33.09 -24.89 -27.68
CA ASN A 195 32.99 -24.79 -29.13
C ASN A 195 31.61 -24.24 -29.52
N GLU A 196 31.51 -23.55 -30.65
CA GLU A 196 30.27 -22.91 -31.10
C GLU A 196 29.10 -23.91 -31.24
N GLU A 197 29.40 -25.17 -31.54
CA GLU A 197 28.45 -26.28 -31.64
C GLU A 197 27.84 -26.68 -30.28
N ASP A 198 28.61 -26.61 -29.18
CA ASP A 198 28.15 -26.95 -27.83
C ASP A 198 27.30 -25.84 -27.21
N MET A 199 27.48 -24.58 -27.65
CA MET A 199 26.61 -23.47 -27.24
C MET A 199 25.15 -23.68 -27.69
N PHE A 200 24.94 -24.27 -28.87
CA PHE A 200 23.59 -24.55 -29.38
C PHE A 200 22.83 -25.60 -28.57
N PHE A 201 23.53 -26.55 -27.95
CA PHE A 201 22.91 -27.57 -27.09
C PHE A 201 22.49 -27.01 -25.72
N LEU A 202 23.18 -25.99 -25.20
CA LEU A 202 22.86 -25.35 -23.92
C LEU A 202 21.63 -24.43 -24.00
N ASP A 203 21.42 -23.77 -25.14
CA ASP A 203 20.25 -22.90 -25.35
C ASP A 203 18.95 -23.69 -25.61
N ALA A 204 19.04 -24.95 -26.04
CA ALA A 204 17.89 -25.79 -26.34
C ALA A 204 17.14 -26.29 -25.09
N ASP A 205 17.80 -26.43 -23.94
CA ASP A 205 17.20 -26.98 -22.71
C ASP A 205 16.53 -25.90 -21.82
N ASN A 206 16.71 -24.61 -22.13
CA ASN A 206 16.07 -23.50 -21.41
C ASN A 206 14.73 -23.06 -22.05
N GLY A 207 14.26 -23.79 -23.06
CA GLY A 207 13.01 -23.46 -23.74
C GLY A 207 12.34 -24.70 -24.29
N SER A 208 11.18 -25.02 -23.70
CA SER A 208 10.19 -25.99 -24.21
C SER A 208 10.30 -27.41 -23.65
N ASP A 209 9.90 -27.56 -22.39
CA ASP A 209 9.30 -28.80 -21.89
C ASP A 209 7.82 -28.51 -21.59
N ASP A 210 7.03 -28.44 -22.66
CA ASP A 210 5.58 -28.68 -22.66
C ASP A 210 5.28 -29.51 -23.91
N ASP A 211 5.84 -30.73 -23.93
CA ASP A 211 5.35 -31.80 -24.80
C ASP A 211 4.59 -32.82 -23.93
N GLY A 212 3.29 -32.54 -23.79
CA GLY A 212 2.26 -33.53 -23.53
C GLY A 212 1.55 -33.93 -24.83
N LEU A 213 2.28 -34.64 -25.69
CA LEU A 213 1.88 -35.79 -26.52
C LEU A 213 0.46 -36.34 -26.23
N ASP A 214 -0.39 -36.80 -27.15
CA ASP A 214 -0.53 -36.94 -28.61
C ASP A 214 -1.81 -37.79 -28.80
N GLU A 215 -2.21 -37.99 -30.06
CA GLU A 215 -3.01 -39.10 -30.59
C GLU A 215 -4.54 -38.97 -30.44
N THR A 216 -5.21 -38.51 -31.49
CA THR A 216 -5.62 -39.44 -32.57
C THR A 216 -6.37 -38.70 -33.68
N VAL A 217 -5.66 -38.55 -34.79
CA VAL A 217 -6.04 -38.77 -36.19
C VAL A 217 -7.54 -38.88 -36.53
N ASP A 218 -8.02 -37.99 -37.40
CA ASP A 218 -8.97 -38.34 -38.46
C ASP A 218 -8.51 -37.64 -39.75
N LYS A 219 -7.59 -38.32 -40.45
CA LYS A 219 -7.33 -38.14 -41.88
C LYS A 219 -8.05 -39.31 -42.57
N ASP A 220 -9.24 -39.05 -43.10
CA ASP A 220 -9.92 -40.01 -43.94
C ASP A 220 -9.60 -39.71 -45.41
N ASP A 221 -8.59 -40.41 -45.95
CA ASP A 221 -8.51 -40.72 -47.37
C ASP A 221 -8.69 -42.24 -47.57
N ASP A 222 -9.89 -42.57 -48.05
CA ASP A 222 -10.21 -43.53 -49.11
C ASP A 222 -9.95 -45.05 -48.94
N VAL A 223 -11.05 -45.80 -48.77
CA VAL A 223 -11.23 -47.13 -49.40
C VAL A 223 -12.66 -47.24 -49.92
N GLU A 224 -12.80 -47.20 -51.24
CA GLU A 224 -13.98 -47.59 -51.99
C GLU A 224 -14.51 -48.97 -51.52
N THR A 225 -15.78 -49.01 -51.11
CA THR A 225 -16.64 -50.17 -51.40
C THR A 225 -17.93 -49.66 -52.02
N GLU A 226 -18.06 -49.94 -53.31
CA GLU A 226 -19.23 -49.74 -54.13
C GLU A 226 -20.53 -50.11 -53.39
N ASN A 227 -21.44 -49.16 -53.22
CA ASN A 227 -22.84 -49.46 -52.94
C ASN A 227 -23.75 -48.36 -53.51
N LYS A 228 -24.12 -48.55 -54.78
CA LYS A 228 -25.31 -48.03 -55.49
C LYS A 228 -26.04 -46.88 -54.77
N SER A 229 -25.99 -45.68 -55.37
CA SER A 229 -26.87 -44.56 -55.03
C SER A 229 -28.34 -44.92 -55.30
N SER A 230 -28.95 -45.65 -54.36
CA SER A 230 -30.38 -45.92 -54.42
C SER A 230 -31.09 -44.60 -54.20
N LYS A 231 -31.83 -44.13 -55.23
CA LYS A 231 -32.75 -42.99 -55.10
C LYS A 231 -33.53 -43.14 -53.78
N PRO A 232 -33.62 -42.11 -52.92
CA PRO A 232 -34.28 -42.25 -51.63
C PRO A 232 -35.69 -42.79 -51.88
N LYS A 233 -35.97 -44.00 -51.37
CA LYS A 233 -37.30 -44.60 -51.49
C LYS A 233 -38.31 -43.60 -50.97
N ARG A 234 -39.34 -43.29 -51.76
CA ARG A 234 -40.35 -42.27 -51.41
C ARG A 234 -40.95 -42.65 -50.07
N ILE A 235 -40.64 -41.87 -49.03
CA ILE A 235 -41.05 -42.16 -47.66
C ILE A 235 -42.58 -42.13 -47.62
N THR A 236 -43.17 -43.22 -47.16
CA THR A 236 -44.63 -43.30 -47.07
C THR A 236 -45.12 -42.42 -45.92
N ARG A 237 -46.36 -41.90 -46.02
CA ARG A 237 -46.97 -41.06 -44.97
C ARG A 237 -46.95 -41.74 -43.59
N VAL A 238 -47.04 -43.08 -43.57
CA VAL A 238 -46.95 -43.91 -42.35
C VAL A 238 -45.55 -43.87 -41.73
N GLN A 239 -44.49 -43.91 -42.53
CA GLN A 239 -43.10 -43.82 -42.05
C GLN A 239 -42.78 -42.42 -41.48
N LEU A 240 -43.34 -41.35 -42.06
CA LEU A 240 -43.25 -39.99 -41.50
C LEU A 240 -43.93 -39.89 -40.14
N ASN A 241 -45.15 -40.43 -39.99
CA ASN A 241 -45.86 -40.43 -38.71
C ASN A 241 -45.15 -41.28 -37.64
N LYS A 242 -44.57 -42.43 -38.03
CA LYS A 242 -43.76 -43.26 -37.12
C LYS A 242 -42.50 -42.53 -36.65
N ARG A 243 -41.83 -41.79 -37.56
CA ARG A 243 -40.66 -40.96 -37.23
C ARG A 243 -41.03 -39.77 -36.33
N ALA A 244 -42.17 -39.13 -36.57
CA ALA A 244 -42.68 -38.06 -35.71
C ALA A 244 -42.95 -38.57 -34.29
N ARG A 245 -43.65 -39.70 -34.15
CA ARG A 245 -43.93 -40.34 -32.85
C ARG A 245 -42.65 -40.72 -32.09
N ASN A 246 -41.67 -41.30 -32.78
CA ASN A 246 -40.38 -41.63 -32.16
C ASN A 246 -39.60 -40.37 -31.75
N ARG A 247 -39.62 -39.31 -32.56
CA ARG A 247 -38.98 -38.02 -32.23
C ARG A 247 -39.62 -37.38 -31.00
N GLU A 248 -40.93 -37.43 -30.86
CA GLU A 248 -41.63 -36.95 -29.67
C GLU A 248 -41.33 -37.77 -28.42
N GLN A 249 -41.25 -39.11 -28.54
CA GLN A 249 -40.84 -39.97 -27.44
C GLN A 249 -39.39 -39.69 -27.01
N LEU A 250 -38.48 -39.49 -27.96
CA LEU A 250 -37.10 -39.12 -27.66
C LEU A 250 -37.05 -37.76 -26.97
N LYS A 251 -37.80 -36.75 -27.44
CA LYS A 251 -37.90 -35.44 -26.77
C LYS A 251 -38.38 -35.57 -25.32
N LYS A 252 -39.50 -36.26 -25.09
CA LYS A 252 -40.03 -36.52 -23.74
C LYS A 252 -39.04 -37.24 -22.84
N LYS A 253 -38.31 -38.23 -23.38
CA LYS A 253 -37.24 -38.93 -22.65
C LYS A 253 -36.10 -37.96 -22.30
N THR A 254 -35.64 -37.14 -23.25
CA THR A 254 -34.59 -36.14 -22.98
C THR A 254 -35.03 -35.10 -21.96
N GLU A 255 -36.28 -34.64 -22.00
CA GLU A 255 -36.84 -33.70 -21.03
C GLU A 255 -36.94 -34.32 -19.64
N ALA A 256 -37.42 -35.57 -19.53
CA ALA A 256 -37.45 -36.29 -18.27
C ALA A 256 -36.04 -36.54 -17.70
N LEU A 257 -35.05 -36.84 -18.55
CA LEU A 257 -33.65 -36.95 -18.12
C LEU A 257 -33.12 -35.59 -17.62
N LYS A 258 -33.42 -34.48 -18.32
CA LYS A 258 -33.05 -33.13 -17.87
C LYS A 258 -33.66 -32.77 -16.52
N LEU A 259 -34.94 -33.07 -16.29
CA LEU A 259 -35.59 -32.83 -14.99
C LEU A 259 -34.97 -33.67 -13.88
N LYS A 260 -34.57 -34.91 -14.19
CA LYS A 260 -33.83 -35.78 -13.25
C LYS A 260 -32.43 -35.27 -12.94
N LEU A 261 -31.76 -34.61 -13.89
CA LEU A 261 -30.47 -33.97 -13.65
C LEU A 261 -30.62 -32.73 -12.76
N LEU A 262 -31.60 -31.87 -13.08
CA LEU A 262 -31.89 -30.68 -12.29
C LEU A 262 -32.28 -30.99 -10.84
N SER A 263 -33.09 -32.04 -10.61
CA SER A 263 -33.40 -32.46 -9.24
C SER A 263 -32.16 -32.93 -8.47
N LYS A 264 -31.28 -33.71 -9.11
CA LYS A 264 -29.99 -34.11 -8.50
C LYS A 264 -29.08 -32.92 -8.16
N GLU A 265 -29.04 -31.91 -9.02
CA GLU A 265 -28.30 -30.66 -8.76
C GLU A 265 -28.91 -29.86 -7.61
N ILE A 266 -30.24 -29.83 -7.50
CA ILE A 266 -30.94 -29.17 -6.38
C ILE A 266 -30.66 -29.91 -5.07
N ASP A 267 -30.71 -31.24 -5.09
CA ASP A 267 -30.47 -32.08 -3.92
C ASP A 267 -29.02 -31.97 -3.42
N SER A 268 -28.04 -31.66 -4.30
CA SER A 268 -26.64 -31.47 -3.92
C SER A 268 -26.27 -30.05 -3.48
N LEU A 269 -27.16 -29.06 -3.65
CA LEU A 269 -26.95 -27.69 -3.18
C LEU A 269 -26.52 -27.57 -1.71
N PRO A 270 -27.13 -28.27 -0.71
CA PRO A 270 -26.69 -28.16 0.67
C PRO A 270 -25.24 -28.61 0.88
N ASP A 271 -24.80 -29.65 0.18
CA ASP A 271 -23.42 -30.15 0.25
C ASP A 271 -22.44 -29.14 -0.36
N ILE A 272 -22.81 -28.56 -1.52
CA ILE A 272 -22.05 -27.49 -2.18
C ILE A 272 -21.95 -26.26 -1.26
N MET A 273 -23.04 -25.89 -0.58
CA MET A 273 -23.03 -24.77 0.36
C MET A 273 -22.12 -25.04 1.56
N GLN A 274 -22.13 -26.26 2.10
CA GLN A 274 -21.22 -26.65 3.18
C GLN A 274 -19.76 -26.65 2.72
N GLU A 275 -19.48 -27.09 1.49
CA GLU A 275 -18.15 -27.05 0.89
C GLU A 275 -17.65 -25.61 0.73
N ILE A 276 -18.47 -24.72 0.16
CA ILE A 276 -18.15 -23.29 0.02
C ILE A 276 -17.87 -22.66 1.39
N ALA A 277 -18.69 -22.97 2.40
CA ALA A 277 -18.48 -22.47 3.75
C ALA A 277 -17.14 -22.92 4.35
N LYS A 278 -16.80 -24.21 4.20
CA LYS A 278 -15.49 -24.75 4.63
C LYS A 278 -14.34 -24.08 3.90
N GLU A 279 -14.45 -23.91 2.58
CA GLU A 279 -13.43 -23.26 1.75
C GLU A 279 -13.23 -21.79 2.15
N ASP A 280 -14.32 -21.07 2.44
CA ASP A 280 -14.28 -19.69 2.93
C ASP A 280 -13.64 -19.58 4.32
N GLU A 281 -13.93 -20.50 5.24
CA GLU A 281 -13.26 -20.57 6.53
C GLU A 281 -11.75 -20.81 6.39
N GLU A 282 -11.34 -21.71 5.49
CA GLU A 282 -9.93 -21.98 5.21
C GLU A 282 -9.24 -20.77 4.57
N LYS A 283 -9.88 -20.10 3.61
CA LYS A 283 -9.41 -18.84 3.01
C LYS A 283 -9.26 -17.76 4.09
N GLN A 284 -10.21 -17.65 5.02
CA GLN A 284 -10.13 -16.71 6.15
C GLN A 284 -8.98 -17.06 7.09
N LYS A 285 -8.82 -18.33 7.50
CA LYS A 285 -7.70 -18.81 8.32
C LYS A 285 -6.35 -18.50 7.64
N ARG A 286 -6.23 -18.78 6.34
CA ARG A 286 -5.02 -18.46 5.55
C ARG A 286 -4.72 -16.96 5.53
N ARG A 287 -5.75 -16.12 5.36
CA ARG A 287 -5.63 -14.66 5.42
C ARG A 287 -5.20 -14.18 6.80
N LEU A 288 -5.79 -14.70 7.87
CA LEU A 288 -5.43 -14.36 9.24
C LEU A 288 -3.97 -14.74 9.53
N ARG A 289 -3.53 -15.94 9.16
CA ARG A 289 -2.13 -16.37 9.29
C ARG A 289 -1.16 -15.42 8.59
N ARG A 290 -1.50 -14.97 7.38
CA ARG A 290 -0.69 -13.97 6.64
C ARG A 290 -0.62 -12.64 7.38
N LEU A 291 -1.74 -12.15 7.92
CA LEU A 291 -1.79 -10.90 8.66
C LEU A 291 -0.99 -10.97 9.97
N VAL A 292 -1.12 -12.06 10.72
CA VAL A 292 -0.36 -12.31 11.96
C VAL A 292 1.14 -12.35 11.66
N SER A 293 1.55 -13.13 10.65
CA SER A 293 2.96 -13.19 10.23
C SER A 293 3.49 -11.82 9.77
N GLN A 294 2.68 -11.02 9.07
CA GLN A 294 3.07 -9.66 8.70
C GLN A 294 3.22 -8.77 9.94
N GLN A 295 2.30 -8.82 10.89
CA GLN A 295 2.38 -8.04 12.13
C GLN A 295 3.62 -8.42 12.97
N GLU A 296 3.92 -9.72 13.10
CA GLU A 296 5.13 -10.21 13.77
C GLU A 296 6.42 -9.74 13.08
N ARG A 297 6.44 -9.79 11.74
CA ARG A 297 7.55 -9.25 10.95
C ARG A 297 7.73 -7.75 11.17
N LEU A 298 6.64 -6.97 11.17
CA LEU A 298 6.69 -5.51 11.38
C LEU A 298 7.11 -5.11 12.80
N LYS A 299 6.89 -5.98 13.80
CA LYS A 299 7.37 -5.76 15.18
C LYS A 299 8.89 -5.96 15.30
N THR A 300 9.47 -6.83 14.49
CA THR A 300 10.89 -7.22 14.59
C THR A 300 11.79 -6.48 13.61
N ARG A 301 11.33 -6.28 12.37
CA ARG A 301 12.12 -5.70 11.28
C ARG A 301 11.31 -4.73 10.41
N PRO A 302 11.97 -3.73 9.81
CA PRO A 302 11.31 -2.82 8.89
C PRO A 302 10.86 -3.55 7.61
N PRO A 303 9.83 -3.03 6.92
CA PRO A 303 9.58 -3.34 5.51
C PRO A 303 10.84 -3.13 4.65
N ARG A 304 10.94 -3.84 3.54
CA ARG A 304 12.06 -3.70 2.61
C ARG A 304 11.92 -2.39 1.82
N PHE A 305 12.73 -1.38 2.15
CA PHE A 305 12.73 -0.07 1.50
C PHE A 305 13.75 0.08 0.36
N GLY A 306 14.61 -0.92 0.11
CA GLY A 306 15.63 -0.84 -0.94
C GLY A 306 16.33 -2.16 -1.25
N LYS A 307 17.51 -2.06 -1.91
CA LYS A 307 18.35 -3.21 -2.29
C LYS A 307 18.87 -3.98 -1.09
N HIS A 308 19.32 -3.27 -0.06
CA HIS A 308 19.90 -3.86 1.15
C HIS A 308 18.82 -4.21 2.16
N LYS A 309 18.99 -5.36 2.83
CA LYS A 309 18.14 -5.78 3.95
C LYS A 309 18.63 -5.08 5.22
N PHE A 310 17.73 -4.82 6.16
CA PHE A 310 18.13 -4.36 7.49
C PHE A 310 18.86 -5.51 8.21
N GLU A 311 20.06 -5.22 8.67
CA GLU A 311 20.86 -6.09 9.52
C GLU A 311 20.94 -5.47 10.92
N PRO A 312 20.54 -6.20 11.97
CA PRO A 312 20.61 -5.71 13.35
C PRO A 312 22.07 -5.52 13.77
N ALA A 313 22.30 -4.60 14.71
CA ALA A 313 23.59 -4.48 15.36
C ALA A 313 23.83 -5.70 16.27
N PRO A 314 25.07 -6.20 16.39
CA PRO A 314 25.38 -7.29 17.31
C PRO A 314 25.08 -6.87 18.75
N ALA A 315 24.58 -7.82 19.55
CA ALA A 315 24.27 -7.60 20.96
C ALA A 315 25.54 -7.17 21.73
N GLN A 316 25.38 -6.13 22.56
CA GLN A 316 26.48 -5.59 23.38
C GLN A 316 26.49 -6.28 24.73
N VAL A 317 27.12 -7.44 24.81
CA VAL A 317 27.25 -8.22 26.05
C VAL A 317 28.72 -8.27 26.46
N LEU A 318 29.00 -7.99 27.74
CA LEU A 318 30.35 -8.15 28.28
C LEU A 318 30.71 -9.64 28.36
N LEU A 319 31.97 -9.98 28.08
CA LEU A 319 32.46 -11.34 28.30
C LEU A 319 32.60 -11.61 29.80
N SER A 320 32.62 -12.89 30.20
CA SER A 320 32.81 -13.29 31.61
C SER A 320 34.10 -12.73 32.22
N GLU A 321 35.16 -12.62 31.41
CA GLU A 321 36.45 -12.05 31.81
C GLU A 321 36.39 -10.53 32.06
N ASP A 322 35.45 -9.85 31.40
CA ASP A 322 35.30 -8.40 31.44
C ASP A 322 34.39 -7.93 32.58
N ILE A 323 33.62 -8.85 33.18
CA ILE A 323 32.76 -8.56 34.33
C ILE A 323 33.61 -8.55 35.61
N THR A 324 34.01 -7.34 36.01
CA THR A 324 34.86 -7.13 37.19
C THR A 324 34.14 -6.47 38.36
N GLY A 325 32.89 -6.01 38.16
CA GLY A 325 32.11 -5.26 39.15
C GLY A 325 32.59 -3.83 39.44
N SER A 326 33.75 -3.39 38.90
CA SER A 326 34.27 -2.03 39.04
C SER A 326 34.10 -1.15 37.79
N LEU A 327 33.36 -0.04 37.89
CA LEU A 327 33.14 0.90 36.76
C LEU A 327 34.43 1.48 36.19
N ARG A 328 35.49 1.55 37.01
CA ARG A 328 36.81 2.04 36.57
C ARG A 328 37.50 1.10 35.58
N LYS A 329 37.12 -0.17 35.58
CA LYS A 329 37.66 -1.22 34.71
C LYS A 329 36.75 -1.51 33.51
N LEU A 330 35.61 -0.83 33.38
CA LEU A 330 34.69 -1.04 32.27
C LEU A 330 35.36 -0.64 30.94
N LYS A 331 35.41 -1.58 30.01
CA LYS A 331 35.82 -1.31 28.63
C LYS A 331 34.73 -0.47 27.96
N GLY A 332 35.13 0.60 27.27
CA GLY A 332 34.18 1.46 26.55
C GLY A 332 33.40 0.66 25.51
N CYS A 333 32.07 0.63 25.64
CA CYS A 333 31.16 0.03 24.67
C CYS A 333 30.85 0.97 23.49
N SER A 334 30.06 0.46 22.53
CA SER A 334 29.86 1.07 21.22
C SER A 334 29.31 2.50 21.26
N THR A 335 29.50 3.23 20.16
CA THR A 335 29.02 4.60 20.04
C THR A 335 27.48 4.63 19.96
N LEU A 336 26.84 5.36 20.90
CA LEU A 336 25.39 5.59 20.91
C LEU A 336 24.85 6.07 19.55
N ALA A 337 25.65 6.83 18.79
CA ALA A 337 25.29 7.26 17.45
C ALA A 337 24.99 6.10 16.48
N ARG A 338 25.75 4.99 16.56
CA ARG A 338 25.52 3.79 15.74
C ARG A 338 24.23 3.09 16.13
N ASP A 339 23.95 2.99 17.42
CA ASP A 339 22.69 2.43 17.94
C ASP A 339 21.48 3.27 17.47
N ARG A 340 21.54 4.60 17.63
CA ARG A 340 20.48 5.50 17.15
C ARG A 340 20.28 5.41 15.64
N PHE A 341 21.35 5.33 14.86
CA PHE A 341 21.28 5.17 13.42
C PHE A 341 20.60 3.84 13.04
N LYS A 342 20.97 2.74 13.71
CA LYS A 342 20.35 1.43 13.50
C LYS A 342 18.89 1.39 13.94
N SER A 343 18.51 2.10 15.00
CA SER A 343 17.12 2.31 15.40
C SER A 343 16.31 3.06 14.32
N LEU A 344 16.90 4.05 13.64
CA LEU A 344 16.24 4.76 12.53
C LEU A 344 16.02 3.83 11.32
N GLU A 345 17.00 3.00 10.99
CA GLU A 345 16.85 1.97 9.95
C GLU A 345 15.77 0.95 10.34
N LYS A 346 15.80 0.45 11.58
CA LYS A 346 14.85 -0.54 12.11
C LYS A 346 13.41 -0.02 12.09
N ARG A 347 13.22 1.27 12.37
CA ARG A 347 11.92 1.96 12.26
C ARG A 347 11.49 2.27 10.82
N GLY A 348 12.34 2.02 9.82
CA GLY A 348 12.04 2.34 8.43
C GLY A 348 12.01 3.84 8.14
N LEU A 349 12.68 4.66 8.97
CA LEU A 349 12.84 6.09 8.73
C LEU A 349 14.03 6.38 7.81
N ILE A 350 15.06 5.53 7.88
CA ILE A 350 16.23 5.56 7.01
C ILE A 350 16.31 4.23 6.25
N VAL A 351 16.70 4.31 4.98
CA VAL A 351 16.93 3.11 4.16
C VAL A 351 18.26 2.46 4.56
N PRO A 352 18.32 1.14 4.78
CA PRO A 352 19.59 0.45 5.01
C PRO A 352 20.54 0.64 3.84
N THR A 353 21.76 1.08 4.12
CA THR A 353 22.81 1.27 3.11
C THR A 353 23.99 0.35 3.38
N ALA A 354 24.64 -0.12 2.31
CA ALA A 354 25.94 -0.75 2.46
C ALA A 354 26.99 0.32 2.73
N LYS A 355 28.00 -0.03 3.55
CA LYS A 355 29.20 0.79 3.68
C LYS A 355 29.86 0.88 2.31
N SER A 356 29.90 2.07 1.73
CA SER A 356 30.72 2.32 0.54
C SER A 356 32.17 2.11 0.97
N SER A 357 32.76 0.97 0.58
CA SER A 357 34.21 0.82 0.58
C SER A 357 34.73 1.69 -0.56
N ARG A 358 34.86 3.00 -0.31
CA ARG A 358 35.80 3.79 -1.11
C ARG A 358 37.17 3.19 -0.77
N LYS A 359 37.69 2.41 -1.72
CA LYS A 359 39.09 2.00 -1.72
C LYS A 359 39.98 3.22 -1.87
#